data_AF-A0A0F9IKW2-F1
#
_entry.id   AF-A0A0F9IKW2-F1
#
_cell.length_a   1.000
_cell.length_b   1.000
_cell.length_c   1.000
_cell.angle_alpha   90.00
_cell.angle_beta   90.00
_cell.angle_gamma   90.00
#
_symmetry.space_group_name_H-M   'P 1'
#
loop_
_entity.id
_entity.type
_entity.pdbx_description
1 polymer ?
#
loop_
_entity_poly.entity_id
_entity_poly.type
_entity_poly.pdbx_seq_one_letter_code
_entity_poly.pdbx_strand_id
1 'polypeptide(L)' 'LMSCTWLTVKEAADFIKVHYTTMQKYIGTVDKPGKLKASRPGGNVHGVIRICLTDLEDFMGGSSDSPSG' A
#
# COMPACT_ATOMS: atom_id res chain seq x y z
N LEU A 1 -14.48 11.29 -8.62
CA LEU A 1 -13.40 11.56 -7.66
C LEU A 1 -13.41 10.45 -6.63
N MET A 2 -12.64 9.36 -6.84
CA MET A 2 -12.53 8.34 -5.81
C MET A 2 -11.70 8.92 -4.67
N SER A 3 -12.38 9.31 -3.59
CA SER A 3 -11.77 9.65 -2.32
C SER A 3 -11.17 8.37 -1.75
N CYS A 4 -9.88 8.16 -1.96
CA CYS A 4 -9.22 7.03 -1.33
C CYS A 4 -8.96 7.31 0.15
N THR A 5 -9.25 6.34 1.01
CA THR A 5 -8.76 6.32 2.38
C THR A 5 -7.25 6.10 2.35
N TRP A 6 -6.50 7.12 2.74
CA TRP A 6 -5.04 7.08 2.75
C TRP A 6 -4.54 6.55 4.09
N LEU A 7 -3.88 5.40 4.04
CA LEU A 7 -3.25 4.77 5.19
C LEU A 7 -1.76 5.09 5.23
N THR A 8 -1.21 5.24 6.42
CA THR A 8 0.23 5.18 6.65
C THR A 8 0.74 3.75 6.45
N VAL A 9 2.06 3.61 6.32
CA VAL A 9 2.71 2.28 6.22
C VAL A 9 2.35 1.37 7.41
N LYS A 10 2.21 1.94 8.61
CA LYS A 10 1.85 1.18 9.81
C LYS A 10 0.41 0.68 9.74
N GLU A 11 -0.53 1.57 9.45
CA GLU A 11 -1.95 1.21 9.34
C GLU A 11 -2.18 0.15 8.24
N ALA A 12 -1.50 0.28 7.09
CA ALA A 12 -1.56 -0.72 6.04
C ALA A 12 -0.93 -2.06 6.46
N ALA A 13 0.18 -2.03 7.21
CA ALA A 13 0.81 -3.24 7.75
C ALA A 13 -0.13 -3.96 8.72
N ASP A 14 -0.77 -3.21 9.61
CA ASP A 14 -1.74 -3.73 10.58
C ASP A 14 -2.98 -4.29 9.87
N PHE A 15 -3.48 -3.61 8.82
CA PHE A 15 -4.62 -4.05 8.02
C PHE A 15 -4.39 -5.43 7.39
N ILE A 16 -3.22 -5.64 6.79
CA ILE A 16 -2.88 -6.92 6.12
C ILE A 16 -2.15 -7.90 7.05
N LYS A 17 -2.01 -7.56 8.34
CA LYS A 17 -1.35 -8.34 9.39
C LYS A 17 0.09 -8.75 9.06
N VAL A 18 0.88 -7.83 8.50
CA VAL A 18 2.32 -8.03 8.26
C VAL A 18 3.15 -7.03 9.05
N HIS A 19 4.46 -7.27 9.13
CA HIS A 19 5.38 -6.32 9.73
C HIS A 19 5.62 -5.11 8.81
N TYR A 20 5.86 -3.92 9.38
CA TYR A 20 6.04 -2.68 8.61
C TYR A 20 7.22 -2.75 7.60
N THR A 21 8.27 -3.52 7.92
CA THR A 21 9.41 -3.74 7.02
C THR A 21 9.02 -4.56 5.79
N THR A 22 8.03 -5.45 5.91
CA THR A 22 7.45 -6.18 4.79
C THR A 22 6.67 -5.22 3.88
N MET A 23 5.92 -4.29 4.46
CA MET A 23 5.24 -3.24 3.69
C MET A 23 6.23 -2.38 2.89
N GLN A 24 7.36 -2.00 3.48
CA GLN A 24 8.40 -1.25 2.76
C GLN A 24 8.93 -2.03 1.54
N LYS A 25 9.03 -3.37 1.61
CA LYS A 25 9.41 -4.21 0.46
C LYS A 25 8.35 -4.22 -0.63
N TYR A 26 7.06 -4.23 -0.27
CA TYR A 26 5.96 -4.18 -1.24
C TYR A 26 5.86 -2.82 -1.93
N ILE A 27 6.14 -1.74 -1.21
CA ILE A 27 6.11 -0.36 -1.74
C ILE A 27 7.37 -0.05 -2.57
N GLY A 28 8.51 -0.61 -2.21
CA GLY A 28 9.80 -0.36 -2.86
C GLY A 28 10.36 1.04 -2.58
N THR A 29 11.38 1.44 -3.34
CA THR A 29 11.99 2.77 -3.27
C THR A 29 11.53 3.64 -4.45
N VAL A 30 11.96 4.89 -4.51
CA VAL A 30 11.66 5.76 -5.66
C VAL A 30 12.38 5.26 -6.92
N ASP A 31 13.63 4.82 -6.80
CA ASP A 31 14.41 4.29 -7.92
C ASP A 31 14.00 2.87 -8.32
N LYS A 32 13.40 2.13 -7.38
CA LYS A 32 12.91 0.77 -7.58
C LYS A 32 11.50 0.62 -7.01
N PRO A 33 10.47 1.07 -7.75
CA PRO A 33 9.09 0.97 -7.31
C PRO A 33 8.71 -0.50 -7.08
N GLY A 34 7.98 -0.74 -6.00
CA GLY A 34 7.48 -2.07 -5.64
C GLY A 34 6.17 -2.42 -6.36
N LYS A 35 5.55 -3.51 -5.92
CA LYS A 35 4.28 -4.00 -6.46
C LYS A 35 3.06 -3.22 -5.93
N LEU A 36 3.17 -2.63 -4.76
CA LEU A 36 2.12 -1.84 -4.13
C LEU A 36 2.33 -0.35 -4.45
N LYS A 37 1.28 0.29 -4.99
CA LYS A 37 1.30 1.73 -5.24
C LYS A 37 1.26 2.50 -3.93
N ALA A 38 2.05 3.56 -3.85
CA ALA A 38 2.05 4.46 -2.72
C ALA A 38 2.32 5.90 -3.17
N SER A 39 1.64 6.85 -2.53
CA SER A 39 1.86 8.28 -2.67
C SER A 39 2.94 8.76 -1.69
N ARG A 40 3.84 9.62 -2.16
CA ARG A 40 4.95 10.18 -1.39
C ARG A 40 4.93 11.72 -1.45
N PRO A 41 3.95 12.37 -0.81
CA PRO A 41 3.90 13.83 -0.77
C PRO A 41 5.15 14.37 -0.05
N GLY A 42 6.01 15.09 -0.77
CA GLY A 42 7.24 15.71 -0.25
C GLY A 42 8.57 15.19 -0.79
N GLY A 43 8.58 14.16 -1.65
CA GLY A 43 9.83 13.61 -2.21
C GLY A 43 10.71 12.87 -1.18
N ASN A 44 11.89 12.44 -1.62
CA ASN A 44 12.78 11.46 -0.95
C ASN A 44 13.34 11.85 0.43
N VAL A 45 13.02 13.02 0.96
CA VAL A 45 13.76 13.57 2.09
C VAL A 45 13.02 13.34 3.41
N HIS A 46 11.73 13.66 3.54
CA HIS A 46 10.98 13.47 4.80
C HIS A 46 9.48 13.19 4.55
N GLY A 47 9.13 12.67 3.36
CA GLY A 47 7.73 12.47 2.94
C GLY A 47 7.06 11.29 3.64
N VAL A 48 5.90 11.53 4.27
CA VAL A 48 5.04 10.46 4.81
C VAL A 48 4.53 9.61 3.64
N ILE A 49 4.89 8.33 3.61
CA ILE A 49 4.35 7.39 2.62
C ILE A 49 2.90 7.11 2.96
N ARG A 50 2.02 7.31 1.97
CA ARG A 50 0.59 7.04 2.06
C ARG A 50 0.18 5.99 1.04
N ILE A 51 -0.61 5.03 1.47
CA ILE A 51 -1.09 3.92 0.66
C ILE A 51 -2.60 4.07 0.54
N CYS A 52 -3.11 3.96 -0.69
CA CYS A 52 -4.54 3.99 -0.90
C CYS A 52 -5.13 2.64 -0.44
N LEU A 53 -6.17 2.66 0.41
CA LEU A 53 -6.84 1.45 0.87
C LEU A 53 -7.30 0.57 -0.31
N THR A 54 -7.87 1.17 -1.36
CA THR A 54 -8.31 0.42 -2.55
C THR A 54 -7.13 -0.27 -3.26
N ASP A 55 -6.00 0.42 -3.45
CA ASP A 55 -4.80 -0.21 -4.02
C ASP A 55 -4.25 -1.34 -3.12
N LEU A 56 -4.40 -1.21 -1.79
CA LEU A 56 -4.01 -2.22 -0.82
C LEU A 56 -4.94 -3.45 -0.87
N GLU A 57 -6.25 -3.21 -0.96
CA GLU A 57 -7.27 -4.24 -1.14
C GLU A 57 -7.09 -4.97 -2.47
N ASP A 58 -6.84 -4.26 -3.57
CA ASP A 58 -6.55 -4.87 -4.88
C ASP A 58 -5.25 -5.68 -4.85
N PHE A 59 -4.22 -5.17 -4.15
CA PHE A 59 -2.95 -5.88 -3.97
C PHE A 59 -3.11 -7.18 -3.18
N MET A 60 -4.00 -7.21 -2.17
CA MET A 60 -4.39 -8.45 -1.48
C MET A 60 -5.33 -9.32 -2.31
N GLY A 61 -6.23 -8.69 -3.05
CA GLY A 61 -7.35 -9.25 -3.81
C GLY A 61 -6.98 -9.79 -5.18
N GLY A 62 -5.69 -9.79 -5.54
CA GLY A 62 -5.14 -10.61 -6.63
C GLY A 62 -5.31 -12.13 -6.43
N SER A 63 -5.99 -12.56 -5.36
CA SER A 63 -6.62 -13.87 -5.21
C SER A 63 -8.16 -13.75 -5.26
N SER A 64 -8.70 -13.09 -6.29
CA SER A 64 -10.13 -13.17 -6.61
C SER A 64 -10.41 -14.46 -7.41
N ASP A 65 -10.00 -15.58 -6.83
CA ASP A 65 -10.78 -16.81 -6.89
C ASP A 65 -11.47 -16.91 -5.54
N SER A 66 -12.62 -16.26 -5.43
CA SER A 66 -13.63 -16.61 -4.45
C SER A 66 -14.96 -16.47 -5.18
N PRO A 67 -15.65 -17.58 -5.44
CA PRO A 67 -16.88 -17.59 -6.21
C PRO A 67 -17.93 -16.84 -5.41
N SER A 68 -18.57 -15.87 -6.04
CA SER A 68 -19.88 -15.40 -5.63
C SER A 68 -20.79 -16.63 -5.53
N GLY A 69 -21.27 -16.91 -4.31
CA GLY A 69 -22.23 -17.98 -4.04
C GLY A 69 -23.58 -17.75 -4.69
#